data_AF-A0A1G2Z1E4-F1
#
_entry.id   AF-A0A1G2Z1E4-F1
#
_cell.length_a   1.000
_cell.length_b   1.000
_cell.length_c   1.000
_cell.angle_alpha   90.00
_cell.angle_beta   90.00
_cell.angle_gamma   90.00
#
_symmetry.space_group_name_H-M   'P 1'
#
loop_
_entity.id
_entity.type
_entity.pdbx_description
1 polymer ?
#
loop_
_entity_poly.entity_id
_entity_poly.type
_entity_poly.pdbx_seq_one_letter_code
_entity_poly.pdbx_strand_id
1 'polypeptide(L)' 'MEGQVVGKYIDPQIAKLTGALPADPAALTNLAAYRLTLDSPCLKAGMPIDSGGGRDFWGNPVPQDGRPAIGACEKP' A
#
# COMPACT_ATOMS: atom_id res chain seq x y z
N MET A 1 -20.87 -24.53 10.06
CA MET A 1 -20.41 -23.24 9.50
C MET A 1 -19.01 -23.44 9.00
N GLU A 2 -18.79 -23.41 7.70
CA GLU A 2 -17.44 -23.36 7.14
C GLU A 2 -16.92 -21.92 7.28
N GLY A 3 -15.73 -21.75 7.86
CA GLY A 3 -15.12 -20.44 7.99
C GLY A 3 -14.65 -19.91 6.64
N GLN A 4 -15.00 -18.68 6.29
CA GLN A 4 -14.45 -18.00 5.12
C GLN A 4 -13.03 -17.52 5.43
N VAL A 5 -12.06 -17.84 4.57
CA VAL A 5 -10.73 -17.25 4.64
C VAL A 5 -10.81 -15.78 4.22
N VAL A 6 -10.55 -14.88 5.15
CA VAL A 6 -10.66 -13.41 4.96
C VAL A 6 -9.31 -12.71 4.78
N GLY A 7 -8.20 -13.44 4.72
CA GLY A 7 -6.86 -12.85 4.62
C GLY A 7 -5.81 -13.76 4.03
N LYS A 8 -4.68 -13.17 3.64
CA LYS A 8 -3.49 -13.88 3.16
C LYS A 8 -2.31 -13.59 4.09
N TYR A 9 -1.60 -14.63 4.50
CA TYR A 9 -0.29 -14.50 5.16
C TYR A 9 0.80 -14.72 4.10
N ILE A 10 1.28 -13.63 3.52
CA ILE A 10 2.25 -13.64 2.41
C ILE A 10 3.17 -12.42 2.54
N ASP A 11 4.41 -12.54 2.06
CA ASP A 11 5.32 -11.40 1.95
C ASP A 11 4.69 -10.33 1.04
N PRO A 12 4.47 -9.09 1.52
CA PRO A 12 3.87 -8.02 0.73
C PRO A 12 4.78 -7.53 -0.40
N GLN A 13 6.06 -7.95 -0.45
CA GLN A 13 7.05 -7.51 -1.42
C GLN A 13 7.11 -5.98 -1.52
N ILE A 14 7.69 -5.37 -0.50
CA ILE A 14 7.88 -3.92 -0.41
C ILE A 14 9.35 -3.54 -0.49
N ALA A 15 9.61 -2.34 -0.98
CA ALA A 15 10.91 -1.71 -0.85
C ALA A 15 11.29 -1.60 0.64
N LYS A 16 12.51 -2.03 0.96
CA LYS A 16 13.06 -1.97 2.32
C LYS A 16 13.61 -0.59 2.60
N LEU A 17 13.62 -0.21 3.88
CA LEU A 17 14.35 0.96 4.32
C LEU A 17 15.84 0.79 4.02
N THR A 18 16.42 1.81 3.39
CA THR A 18 17.86 1.95 3.21
C THR A 18 18.30 3.22 3.92
N GLY A 19 19.35 3.12 4.74
CA GLY A 19 19.87 4.26 5.50
C GLY A 19 19.01 4.66 6.72
N ALA A 20 19.17 5.91 7.15
CA ALA A 20 18.51 6.46 8.33
C ALA A 20 17.07 6.89 8.05
N LEU A 21 16.24 6.87 9.09
CA LEU A 21 14.89 7.44 9.02
C LEU A 21 14.96 8.96 8.85
N PRO A 22 14.04 9.56 8.05
CA PRO A 22 13.97 11.01 7.95
C PRO A 22 13.57 11.60 9.30
N ALA A 23 14.34 12.59 9.77
CA ALA A 23 14.02 13.36 10.97
C ALA A 23 13.03 14.50 10.67
N ASP A 24 13.02 15.00 9.43
CA ASP A 24 12.09 16.01 8.96
C ASP A 24 10.80 15.34 8.42
N PRO A 25 9.61 15.63 8.99
CA PRO A 25 8.34 15.13 8.49
C PRO A 25 8.08 15.46 7.02
N ALA A 26 8.57 16.61 6.52
CA ALA A 26 8.40 16.96 5.11
C ALA A 26 9.14 16.01 4.17
N ALA A 27 10.17 15.32 4.65
CA ALA A 27 10.92 14.33 3.89
C ALA A 27 10.26 12.94 3.88
N LEU A 28 9.20 12.70 4.66
CA LEU A 28 8.51 11.40 4.68
C LEU A 28 7.93 11.01 3.32
N THR A 29 7.49 11.97 2.53
CA THR A 29 6.97 11.72 1.17
C THR A 29 8.06 11.25 0.20
N ASN A 30 9.34 11.48 0.51
CA ASN A 30 10.47 10.97 -0.28
C ASN A 30 10.87 9.54 0.12
N LEU A 31 10.27 8.97 1.17
CA LEU A 31 10.60 7.63 1.64
C LEU A 31 10.23 6.60 0.56
N ALA A 32 11.22 5.84 0.11
CA ALA A 32 11.02 4.72 -0.81
C ALA A 32 10.56 3.45 -0.09
N ALA A 33 10.92 3.29 1.19
CA ALA A 33 10.48 2.15 2.00
C ALA A 33 8.95 2.04 2.02
N TYR A 34 8.44 0.82 2.13
CA TYR A 34 7.00 0.49 2.15
C TYR A 34 6.26 0.65 0.81
N ARG A 35 6.91 1.15 -0.24
CA ARG A 35 6.35 1.10 -1.60
C ARG A 35 6.31 -0.33 -2.11
N LEU A 36 5.23 -0.69 -2.83
CA LEU A 36 5.07 -2.01 -3.42
C LEU A 36 6.07 -2.21 -4.57
N THR A 37 6.56 -3.43 -4.75
CA THR A 37 7.26 -3.81 -5.98
C THR A 37 6.25 -4.15 -7.08
N LEU A 38 6.73 -4.24 -8.33
CA LEU A 38 5.90 -4.54 -9.50
C LEU A 38 5.10 -5.85 -9.38
N ASP A 39 5.66 -6.84 -8.69
CA ASP A 39 5.08 -8.19 -8.54
C ASP A 39 4.43 -8.40 -7.16
N SER A 40 4.17 -7.32 -6.42
CA SER A 40 3.60 -7.42 -5.09
C SER A 40 2.22 -8.08 -5.08
N PRO A 41 1.97 -9.06 -4.18
CA PRO A 41 0.65 -9.68 -4.04
C PRO A 41 -0.40 -8.74 -3.43
N CYS A 42 0.01 -7.55 -2.99
CA CYS A 42 -0.87 -6.54 -2.44
C CYS A 42 -1.55 -5.69 -3.52
N LEU A 43 -1.02 -5.66 -4.75
CA LEU A 43 -1.64 -4.93 -5.86
C LEU A 43 -3.04 -5.49 -6.17
N LYS A 44 -4.04 -4.61 -6.21
CA LYS A 44 -5.45 -4.94 -6.48
C LYS A 44 -6.05 -6.01 -5.55
N ALA A 45 -5.50 -6.18 -4.36
CA ALA A 45 -5.93 -7.17 -3.38
C ALA A 45 -6.81 -6.60 -2.27
N GLY A 46 -6.94 -5.28 -2.19
CA GLY A 46 -7.70 -4.57 -1.17
C GLY A 46 -9.20 -4.58 -1.40
N MET A 47 -9.91 -4.10 -0.39
CA MET A 47 -11.34 -3.78 -0.48
C MET A 47 -11.50 -2.26 -0.63
N PRO A 48 -12.38 -1.79 -1.53
CA PRO A 48 -12.72 -0.39 -1.61
C PRO A 48 -13.22 0.13 -0.25
N ILE A 49 -12.80 1.33 0.12
CA ILE A 49 -13.27 2.04 1.31
C ILE A 49 -13.93 3.32 0.83
N ASP A 50 -15.25 3.41 1.04
CA ASP A 50 -16.01 4.60 0.69
C ASP A 50 -15.46 5.82 1.44
N SER A 51 -15.30 6.93 0.73
CA SER A 51 -14.78 8.19 1.31
C SER A 51 -13.37 8.09 1.93
N GLY A 52 -12.54 7.15 1.48
CA GLY A 52 -11.15 6.97 1.94
C GLY A 52 -10.14 8.05 1.52
N GLY A 53 -10.59 9.24 1.13
CA GLY A 53 -9.73 10.36 0.69
C GLY A 53 -9.15 10.24 -0.73
N GLY A 54 -9.22 9.06 -1.35
CA GLY A 54 -8.91 8.86 -2.78
C GLY A 54 -7.42 8.97 -3.15
N ARG A 55 -6.53 9.11 -2.17
CA ARG A 55 -5.08 9.14 -2.37
C ARG A 55 -4.34 8.31 -1.35
N ASP A 56 -3.24 7.71 -1.80
CA ASP A 56 -2.32 6.97 -0.94
C ASP A 56 -1.35 7.93 -0.21
N PHE A 57 -0.41 7.37 0.55
CA PHE A 57 0.55 8.17 1.33
C PHE A 57 1.45 9.08 0.48
N TRP A 58 1.71 8.69 -0.77
CA TRP A 58 2.54 9.44 -1.72
C TRP A 58 1.71 10.31 -2.69
N GLY A 59 0.39 10.39 -2.47
CA GLY A 59 -0.51 11.21 -3.29
C GLY A 59 -0.98 10.53 -4.58
N ASN A 60 -0.66 9.26 -4.81
CA ASN A 60 -1.16 8.52 -5.95
C ASN A 60 -2.68 8.36 -5.83
N PRO A 61 -3.44 8.44 -6.93
CA PRO A 61 -4.88 8.22 -6.90
C PRO A 61 -5.18 6.76 -6.54
N VAL A 62 -6.10 6.55 -5.60
CA VAL A 62 -6.62 5.23 -5.22
C VAL A 62 -7.90 4.96 -6.03
N PRO A 63 -8.02 3.80 -6.72
CA PRO A 63 -9.18 3.49 -7.54
C PRO A 63 -10.46 3.43 -6.71
N GLN A 64 -11.51 4.10 -7.18
CA GLN A 64 -12.84 4.05 -6.55
C GLN A 64 -13.71 2.93 -7.14
N ASP A 65 -13.43 2.53 -8.38
CA ASP A 65 -14.26 1.60 -9.15
C ASP A 65 -13.60 0.21 -9.30
N GLY A 66 -12.62 -0.09 -8.44
CA GLY A 66 -11.82 -1.30 -8.50
C GLY A 66 -11.19 -1.64 -7.16
N ARG A 67 -10.51 -2.79 -7.08
CA ARG A 67 -9.81 -3.18 -5.86
C ARG A 67 -8.54 -2.34 -5.71
N PRO A 68 -8.38 -1.57 -4.60
CA PRO A 68 -7.14 -0.85 -4.33
C PRO A 68 -6.02 -1.82 -3.94
N ALA A 69 -4.79 -1.32 -3.87
CA ALA A 69 -3.71 -2.08 -3.24
C ALA A 69 -3.89 -2.16 -1.72
N ILE A 70 -3.36 -3.22 -1.10
CA ILE A 70 -3.26 -3.31 0.37
C ILE A 70 -2.00 -2.58 0.83
N GLY A 71 -2.15 -1.62 1.75
CA GLY A 71 -1.05 -0.89 2.37
C GLY A 71 -1.05 0.60 2.03
N ALA A 72 0.11 1.24 2.15
CA ALA A 72 0.24 2.70 2.03
C ALA A 72 0.52 3.18 0.59
N CYS A 73 0.78 2.27 -0.34
CA CYS A 73 1.24 2.56 -1.70
C CYS A 73 0.32 1.86 -2.71
N GLU A 74 -0.29 2.61 -3.61
CA GLU A 74 -1.22 2.06 -4.61
C GLU A 74 -0.48 1.37 -5.77
N LYS A 75 0.72 1.86 -6.11
CA LYS A 75 1.47 1.41 -7.28
C LYS A 75 2.99 1.52 -7.07
N PRO A 76 3.79 0.76 -7.84
CA PRO A 76 5.25 0.86 -7.82
C PRO A 76 5.78 2.26 -8.20
#